data_AF-A0A1V1NRZ0-F1
#
_entry.id   AF-A0A1V1NRZ0-F1
#
_cell.length_a   1.000
_cell.length_b   1.000
_cell.length_c   1.000
_cell.angle_alpha   90.00
_cell.angle_beta   90.00
_cell.angle_gamma   90.00
#
_symmetry.space_group_name_H-M   'P 1'
#
loop_
_entity.id
_entity.type
_entity.pdbx_description
1 polymer ?
#
loop_
_entity_poly.entity_id
_entity_poly.type
_entity_poly.pdbx_seq_one_letter_code
_entity_poly.pdbx_strand_id
1 'polypeptide(L)'
;MKKNCRMGMIVFTDLHIFGAHPPVSAPLVYGPDIFYIGDNVDLKNCPHSKLSDAHQLLKTIETNAGNNYLPGNHELSFGRKSFIQYHRVLLTHGDIFYWPPSRMVRWRGGTIQPGISTSLWWLLRFKNAMFHLWPIRISPLVIKRIYRIATAPAYQCHTVIIGHAHPKQIIKTTYAENNGPSVDIFILPRGRHELDINVS
;
A
#
# COMPACT_ATOMS: atom_id res chain seq x y z
N MET A 1 28.58 8.61 -19.36
CA MET A 1 27.13 8.87 -19.19
C MET A 1 26.46 7.57 -18.76
N LYS A 2 25.86 7.48 -17.58
CA LYS A 2 25.07 6.29 -17.21
C LYS A 2 23.75 6.33 -18.01
N LYS A 3 23.42 5.28 -18.77
CA LYS A 3 22.11 5.16 -19.43
C LYS A 3 21.04 5.11 -18.35
N ASN A 4 20.05 6.00 -18.40
CA ASN A 4 18.87 5.90 -17.54
C ASN A 4 18.08 4.66 -17.97
N CYS A 5 18.18 3.58 -17.18
CA CYS A 5 17.36 2.39 -17.37
C CYS A 5 16.00 2.67 -16.73
N ARG A 6 14.96 2.72 -17.56
CA ARG A 6 13.57 2.81 -17.10
C ARG A 6 12.91 1.45 -17.26
N MET A 7 12.18 1.03 -16.24
CA MET A 7 11.35 -0.17 -16.30
C MET A 7 9.90 0.19 -16.02
N GLY A 8 9.01 -0.40 -16.82
CA GLY A 8 7.59 -0.40 -16.54
C GLY A 8 7.29 -1.40 -15.42
N MET A 9 6.58 -0.96 -14.40
CA MET A 9 6.11 -1.82 -13.31
C MET A 9 4.60 -1.62 -13.08
N ILE A 10 3.93 -2.66 -12.58
CA ILE A 10 2.52 -2.60 -12.23
C ILE A 10 2.40 -2.72 -10.71
N VAL A 11 1.68 -1.79 -10.08
CA VAL A 11 1.47 -1.79 -8.63
C VAL A 11 -0.02 -1.81 -8.33
N PHE A 12 -0.45 -2.81 -7.57
CA PHE A 12 -1.77 -2.93 -6.98
C PHE A 12 -1.71 -2.52 -5.50
N THR A 13 -2.60 -1.63 -5.09
CA THR A 13 -2.72 -1.21 -3.69
C THR A 13 -4.14 -0.81 -3.35
N ASP A 14 -4.54 -1.03 -2.10
CA ASP A 14 -5.79 -0.51 -1.54
C ASP A 14 -7.04 -0.84 -2.38
N LEU A 15 -7.06 -2.04 -2.98
CA LEU A 15 -8.23 -2.54 -3.72
C LEU A 15 -9.43 -2.68 -2.78
N HIS A 16 -9.17 -3.07 -1.52
CA HIS A 16 -10.17 -3.40 -0.50
C HIS A 16 -11.24 -4.37 -1.02
N ILE A 17 -10.82 -5.43 -1.71
CA ILE A 17 -11.75 -6.47 -2.16
C ILE A 17 -12.43 -7.06 -0.92
N PHE A 18 -13.75 -7.25 -1.00
CA PHE A 18 -14.66 -7.60 0.12
C PHE A 18 -14.85 -6.53 1.20
N GLY A 19 -14.13 -5.41 1.14
CA GLY A 19 -14.23 -4.32 2.09
C GLY A 19 -15.46 -3.45 1.92
N ALA A 20 -15.59 -2.46 2.80
CA ALA A 20 -16.65 -1.47 2.75
C ALA A 20 -16.39 -0.35 1.75
N HIS A 21 -15.22 -0.29 1.13
CA HIS A 21 -14.93 0.75 0.13
C HIS A 21 -15.66 0.49 -1.20
N PRO A 22 -15.90 1.52 -2.04
CA PRO A 22 -16.36 1.32 -3.41
C PRO A 22 -15.44 0.35 -4.15
N PRO A 23 -15.99 -0.62 -4.90
CA PRO A 23 -15.18 -1.64 -5.56
C PRO A 23 -14.26 -1.00 -6.61
N VAL A 24 -13.01 -1.44 -6.64
CA VAL A 24 -12.10 -1.18 -7.76
C VAL A 24 -12.02 -2.44 -8.60
N SER A 25 -12.49 -2.36 -9.83
CA SER A 25 -12.41 -3.48 -10.77
C SER A 25 -11.11 -3.39 -11.54
N ALA A 26 -10.21 -4.33 -11.30
CA ALA A 26 -9.01 -4.53 -12.09
C ALA A 26 -8.70 -6.03 -12.17
N PRO A 27 -8.42 -6.58 -13.35
CA PRO A 27 -8.00 -7.97 -13.46
C PRO A 27 -6.69 -8.15 -12.69
N LEU A 28 -6.65 -9.17 -11.82
CA LEU A 28 -5.42 -9.54 -11.14
C LEU A 28 -4.48 -10.20 -12.15
N VAL A 29 -3.23 -9.74 -12.17
CA VAL A 29 -2.16 -10.27 -13.01
C VAL A 29 -0.93 -10.48 -12.15
N TYR A 30 -0.07 -11.41 -12.55
CA TYR A 30 1.13 -11.78 -11.77
C TYR A 30 2.34 -11.82 -12.70
N GLY A 31 3.49 -11.45 -12.15
CA GLY A 31 4.74 -11.38 -12.91
C GLY A 31 5.86 -10.74 -12.11
N PRO A 32 7.09 -10.75 -12.65
CA PRO A 32 8.28 -10.27 -11.95
C PRO A 32 8.24 -8.77 -11.62
N ASP A 33 7.59 -7.97 -12.47
CA ASP A 33 7.45 -6.51 -12.30
C ASP A 33 6.05 -6.10 -11.80
N ILE A 34 5.30 -7.05 -11.23
CA ILE A 34 3.94 -6.83 -10.73
C ILE A 34 3.92 -6.97 -9.21
N PHE A 35 3.51 -5.91 -8.51
CA PHE A 35 3.57 -5.78 -7.06
C PHE A 35 2.19 -5.56 -6.44
N TYR A 36 2.00 -6.11 -5.25
CA TYR A 36 0.79 -5.99 -4.45
C TYR A 36 1.17 -5.43 -3.07
N ILE A 37 0.91 -4.14 -2.82
CA ILE A 37 1.49 -3.39 -1.68
C ILE A 37 0.47 -3.03 -0.60
N GLY A 38 -0.33 -4.01 -0.20
CA GLY A 38 -1.22 -3.95 0.96
C GLY A 38 -2.63 -3.46 0.67
N ASP A 39 -3.54 -3.80 1.59
CA ASP A 39 -4.97 -3.51 1.54
C ASP A 39 -5.66 -3.93 0.22
N ASN A 40 -5.16 -5.01 -0.38
CA ASN A 40 -5.78 -5.63 -1.56
C ASN A 40 -7.02 -6.44 -1.15
N VAL A 41 -6.99 -7.09 0.01
CA VAL A 41 -8.13 -7.83 0.59
C VAL A 41 -8.46 -7.23 1.95
N ASP A 42 -9.72 -6.86 2.17
CA ASP A 42 -10.13 -6.22 3.41
C ASP A 42 -10.76 -7.22 4.37
N LEU A 43 -9.94 -7.95 5.14
CA LEU A 43 -10.45 -8.88 6.15
C LEU A 43 -11.11 -8.14 7.31
N LYS A 44 -10.57 -6.97 7.68
CA LYS A 44 -11.04 -6.16 8.80
C LYS A 44 -12.48 -5.69 8.62
N ASN A 45 -12.85 -5.20 7.45
CA ASN A 45 -14.20 -4.74 7.15
C ASN A 45 -14.92 -5.70 6.19
N CYS A 46 -14.56 -6.99 6.14
CA CYS A 46 -15.30 -7.97 5.37
C CYS A 46 -16.61 -8.33 6.07
N PRO A 47 -17.75 -8.49 5.40
CA PRO A 47 -18.89 -9.17 6.00
C PRO A 47 -18.50 -10.60 6.41
N HIS A 48 -18.93 -11.06 7.59
CA HIS A 48 -18.61 -12.44 8.05
C HIS A 48 -18.93 -13.52 7.01
N SER A 49 -20.04 -13.37 6.27
CA SER A 49 -20.47 -14.30 5.22
C SER A 49 -19.50 -14.40 4.02
N LYS A 50 -18.52 -13.51 3.92
CA LYS A 50 -17.55 -13.42 2.83
C LYS A 50 -16.11 -13.68 3.28
N LEU A 51 -15.88 -13.95 4.57
CA LEU A 51 -14.53 -14.17 5.08
C LEU A 51 -13.83 -15.37 4.43
N SER A 52 -14.55 -16.46 4.15
CA SER A 52 -13.96 -17.62 3.48
C SER A 52 -13.44 -17.26 2.08
N ASP A 53 -14.27 -16.60 1.27
CA ASP A 53 -13.89 -16.09 -0.06
C ASP A 53 -12.70 -15.12 0.02
N ALA A 54 -12.71 -14.23 1.01
CA ALA A 54 -11.64 -13.25 1.23
C ALA A 54 -10.30 -13.92 1.58
N HIS A 55 -10.31 -14.91 2.49
CA HIS A 55 -9.13 -15.68 2.82
C HIS A 55 -8.59 -16.49 1.64
N GLN A 56 -9.47 -17.08 0.82
CA GLN A 56 -9.07 -17.80 -0.38
C GLN A 56 -8.40 -16.87 -1.40
N LEU A 57 -8.96 -15.68 -1.63
CA LEU A 57 -8.37 -14.68 -2.51
C LEU A 57 -7.02 -14.20 -1.98
N LEU A 58 -6.93 -13.88 -0.69
CA LEU A 58 -5.68 -13.47 -0.05
C LEU A 58 -4.59 -14.53 -0.25
N LYS A 59 -4.90 -15.80 0.03
CA LYS A 59 -3.97 -16.91 -0.18
C LYS A 59 -3.54 -17.03 -1.65
N THR A 60 -4.46 -16.80 -2.59
CA THR A 60 -4.17 -16.81 -4.03
C THR A 60 -3.19 -15.71 -4.41
N ILE A 61 -3.39 -14.48 -3.91
CA ILE A 61 -2.48 -13.36 -4.13
C ILE A 61 -1.12 -13.66 -3.50
N GLU A 62 -1.07 -14.08 -2.23
CA GLU A 62 0.17 -14.43 -1.51
C GLU A 62 0.98 -15.48 -2.28
N THR A 63 0.31 -16.52 -2.78
CA THR A 63 0.96 -17.63 -3.51
C THR A 63 1.51 -17.18 -4.85
N ASN A 64 0.70 -16.47 -5.65
CA ASN A 64 1.08 -16.13 -7.04
C ASN A 64 2.02 -14.92 -7.14
N ALA A 65 1.90 -13.94 -6.25
CA ALA A 65 2.79 -12.78 -6.22
C ALA A 65 4.09 -13.06 -5.46
N GLY A 66 4.10 -14.03 -4.54
CA GLY A 66 5.29 -14.44 -3.79
C GLY A 66 5.99 -13.25 -3.13
N ASN A 67 7.26 -13.02 -3.50
CA ASN A 67 8.06 -11.93 -2.94
C ASN A 67 7.57 -10.52 -3.30
N ASN A 68 6.72 -10.38 -4.32
CA ASN A 68 6.15 -9.12 -4.75
C ASN A 68 4.84 -8.76 -4.01
N TYR A 69 4.43 -9.59 -3.04
CA TYR A 69 3.34 -9.29 -2.13
C TYR A 69 3.84 -8.70 -0.81
N LEU A 70 3.11 -7.70 -0.33
CA LEU A 70 3.27 -7.08 0.98
C LEU A 70 1.89 -6.83 1.58
N PRO A 71 1.61 -7.29 2.80
CA PRO A 71 0.33 -7.06 3.44
C PRO A 71 0.22 -5.64 4.02
N GLY A 72 -0.99 -5.09 3.95
CA GLY A 72 -1.38 -3.85 4.58
C GLY A 72 -1.97 -4.07 5.96
N ASN A 73 -2.68 -3.06 6.46
CA ASN A 73 -3.31 -3.16 7.77
C ASN A 73 -4.71 -3.80 7.71
N HIS A 74 -5.30 -4.00 6.54
CA HIS A 74 -6.59 -4.68 6.40
C HIS A 74 -6.47 -6.20 6.22
N GLU A 75 -5.29 -6.73 5.89
CA GLU A 75 -5.01 -8.17 5.89
C GLU A 75 -4.63 -8.74 7.26
N LEU A 76 -4.58 -7.91 8.31
CA LEU A 76 -4.38 -8.32 9.71
C LEU A 76 -3.14 -9.21 9.96
N SER A 77 -2.03 -8.93 9.26
CA SER A 77 -0.81 -9.73 9.38
C SER A 77 0.40 -8.93 9.89
N PHE A 78 0.52 -8.79 11.21
CA PHE A 78 1.65 -8.15 11.86
C PHE A 78 2.94 -8.98 11.72
N GLY A 79 4.09 -8.31 11.58
CA GLY A 79 5.41 -8.95 11.61
C GLY A 79 5.88 -9.67 10.33
N ARG A 80 5.07 -9.74 9.28
CA ARG A 80 5.44 -10.48 8.04
C ARG A 80 6.46 -9.76 7.16
N LYS A 81 6.18 -8.52 6.75
CA LYS A 81 7.01 -7.73 5.83
C LYS A 81 6.52 -6.28 5.79
N SER A 82 7.43 -5.32 5.93
CA SER A 82 7.08 -3.87 5.91
C SER A 82 7.51 -3.15 4.63
N PHE A 83 8.43 -3.75 3.87
CA PHE A 83 8.97 -3.17 2.64
C PHE A 83 9.27 -4.26 1.60
N ILE A 84 9.11 -3.93 0.33
CA ILE A 84 9.69 -4.65 -0.81
C ILE A 84 10.75 -3.72 -1.39
N GLN A 85 11.98 -4.19 -1.53
CA GLN A 85 13.01 -3.46 -2.26
C GLN A 85 13.17 -4.09 -3.64
N TYR A 86 13.02 -3.28 -4.68
CA TYR A 86 13.20 -3.67 -6.07
C TYR A 86 14.21 -2.73 -6.72
N HIS A 87 15.45 -3.20 -6.91
CA HIS A 87 16.60 -2.36 -7.25
C HIS A 87 16.75 -1.19 -6.25
N ARG A 88 16.65 0.06 -6.72
CA ARG A 88 16.70 1.28 -5.92
C ARG A 88 15.32 1.91 -5.68
N VAL A 89 14.27 1.11 -5.82
CA VAL A 89 12.87 1.46 -5.53
C VAL A 89 12.41 0.73 -4.27
N LEU A 90 11.88 1.48 -3.32
CA LEU A 90 11.29 0.95 -2.09
C LEU A 90 9.76 1.00 -2.19
N LEU A 91 9.11 -0.15 -2.10
CA LEU A 91 7.65 -0.25 -2.09
C LEU A 91 7.15 -0.61 -0.69
N THR A 92 6.05 -0.01 -0.27
CA THR A 92 5.42 -0.26 1.03
C THR A 92 3.96 0.14 1.03
N HIS A 93 3.18 -0.45 1.93
CA HIS A 93 1.81 -0.03 2.13
C HIS A 93 1.75 1.41 2.67
N GLY A 94 2.58 1.73 3.67
CA GLY A 94 2.80 3.11 4.13
C GLY A 94 2.26 3.46 5.51
N ASP A 95 1.37 2.63 6.08
CA ASP A 95 0.83 2.76 7.44
C ASP A 95 1.92 2.99 8.52
N ILE A 96 3.11 2.41 8.33
CA ILE A 96 4.31 2.63 9.18
C ILE A 96 4.78 4.08 9.29
N PHE A 97 4.51 4.91 8.28
CA PHE A 97 4.88 6.32 8.33
C PHE A 97 3.84 7.19 9.03
N TYR A 98 2.58 6.79 8.99
CA TYR A 98 1.45 7.55 9.53
C TYR A 98 1.21 7.25 11.01
N TRP A 99 1.53 6.04 11.46
CA TRP A 99 1.18 5.58 12.81
C TRP A 99 2.39 5.29 13.69
N PRO A 100 2.29 5.52 15.01
CA PRO A 100 3.26 5.00 15.96
C PRO A 100 3.20 3.45 16.01
N PRO A 101 4.28 2.78 16.44
CA PRO A 101 4.36 1.31 16.47
C PRO A 101 3.20 0.61 17.19
N SER A 102 2.74 1.15 18.33
CA SER A 102 1.62 0.58 19.08
C SER A 102 0.32 0.55 18.27
N ARG A 103 0.07 1.57 17.44
CA ARG A 103 -1.09 1.60 16.54
C ARG A 103 -0.90 0.61 15.40
N MET A 104 0.30 0.49 14.81
CA MET A 104 0.55 -0.51 13.77
C MET A 104 0.26 -1.93 14.26
N VAL A 105 0.79 -2.31 15.43
CA VAL A 105 0.54 -3.63 16.05
C VAL A 105 -0.96 -3.87 16.17
N ARG A 106 -1.67 -2.90 16.76
CA ARG A 106 -3.12 -2.98 16.97
C ARG A 106 -3.87 -3.21 15.64
N TRP A 107 -3.56 -2.40 14.63
CA TRP A 107 -4.29 -2.38 13.36
C TRP A 107 -3.91 -3.50 12.40
N ARG A 108 -2.72 -4.09 12.51
CA ARG A 108 -2.27 -5.27 11.74
C ARG A 108 -2.59 -6.61 12.41
N GLY A 109 -3.64 -6.68 13.23
CA GLY A 109 -4.11 -7.96 13.80
C GLY A 109 -3.65 -8.26 15.23
N GLY A 110 -2.93 -7.36 15.91
CA GLY A 110 -2.58 -7.54 17.33
C GLY A 110 -3.79 -7.50 18.27
N THR A 111 -4.94 -6.97 17.83
CA THR A 111 -6.19 -6.92 18.63
C THR A 111 -7.48 -6.99 17.80
N ILE A 112 -7.40 -6.82 16.49
CA ILE A 112 -8.57 -6.72 15.61
C ILE A 112 -8.88 -8.08 15.03
N GLN A 113 -10.13 -8.51 15.19
CA GLN A 113 -10.63 -9.74 14.59
C GLN A 113 -11.09 -9.48 13.15
N PRO A 114 -10.94 -10.47 12.25
CA PRO A 114 -11.47 -10.38 10.90
C PRO A 114 -12.99 -10.36 10.94
N GLY A 115 -13.55 -9.53 10.07
CA GLY A 115 -14.97 -9.49 9.77
C GLY A 115 -15.79 -8.53 10.62
N ILE A 116 -16.92 -8.12 10.05
CA ILE A 116 -17.93 -7.27 10.66
C ILE A 116 -19.34 -7.76 10.30
N SER A 117 -20.34 -7.26 11.04
CA SER A 117 -21.74 -7.48 10.70
C SER A 117 -22.10 -6.78 9.38
N THR A 118 -23.04 -7.36 8.63
CA THR A 118 -23.49 -6.82 7.35
C THR A 118 -24.09 -5.41 7.49
N SER A 119 -24.77 -5.12 8.60
CA SER A 119 -25.31 -3.79 8.87
C SER A 119 -24.21 -2.74 9.08
N LEU A 120 -23.17 -3.07 9.86
CA LEU A 120 -22.02 -2.19 10.05
C LEU A 120 -21.25 -2.01 8.73
N TRP A 121 -21.14 -3.07 7.93
CA TRP A 121 -20.53 -3.01 6.61
C TRP A 121 -21.22 -2.01 5.68
N TRP A 122 -22.56 -2.05 5.59
CA TRP A 122 -23.32 -1.08 4.82
C TRP A 122 -23.10 0.35 5.33
N LEU A 123 -23.16 0.57 6.64
CA LEU A 123 -22.91 1.88 7.24
C LEU A 123 -21.52 2.43 6.87
N LEU A 124 -20.47 1.61 7.01
CA LEU A 124 -19.11 1.99 6.64
C LEU A 124 -18.99 2.26 5.14
N ARG A 125 -19.74 1.54 4.31
CA ARG A 125 -19.75 1.75 2.86
C ARG A 125 -20.33 3.09 2.46
N PHE A 126 -21.45 3.48 3.06
CA PHE A 126 -22.01 4.83 2.86
C PHE A 126 -21.05 5.91 3.35
N LYS A 127 -20.46 5.73 4.54
CA LYS A 127 -19.48 6.67 5.09
C LYS A 127 -18.27 6.83 4.16
N ASN A 128 -17.66 5.73 3.73
CA ASN A 128 -16.46 5.76 2.87
C ASN A 128 -16.75 6.42 1.52
N ALA A 129 -17.93 6.19 0.93
CA ALA A 129 -18.34 6.88 -0.29
C ALA A 129 -18.33 8.42 -0.14
N MET A 130 -18.73 8.94 1.03
CA MET A 130 -18.69 10.37 1.32
C MET A 130 -17.26 10.88 1.59
N PHE A 131 -16.46 10.15 2.37
CA PHE A 131 -15.07 10.54 2.69
C PHE A 131 -14.16 10.58 1.46
N HIS A 132 -14.44 9.76 0.44
CA HIS A 132 -13.70 9.80 -0.84
C HIS A 132 -13.76 11.16 -1.54
N LEU A 133 -14.68 12.05 -1.17
CA LEU A 133 -14.77 13.38 -1.76
C LEU A 133 -13.76 14.38 -1.19
N TRP A 134 -13.14 14.12 -0.04
CA TRP A 134 -12.23 15.07 0.61
C TRP A 134 -10.79 14.95 0.11
N PRO A 135 -10.12 16.08 -0.17
CA PRO A 135 -8.74 16.08 -0.60
C PRO A 135 -7.82 15.67 0.56
N ILE A 136 -6.84 14.83 0.25
CA ILE A 136 -5.88 14.32 1.22
C ILE A 136 -4.59 15.12 1.12
N ARG A 137 -4.12 15.63 2.26
CA ARG A 137 -2.82 16.32 2.37
C ARG A 137 -1.87 15.46 3.19
N ILE A 138 -0.69 15.21 2.64
CA ILE A 138 0.34 14.44 3.30
C ILE A 138 1.19 15.37 4.16
N SER A 139 1.32 15.04 5.44
CA SER A 139 2.09 15.86 6.37
C SER A 139 3.58 15.88 5.98
N PRO A 140 4.27 17.03 6.06
CA PRO A 140 5.72 17.10 5.87
C PRO A 140 6.51 16.14 6.76
N LEU A 141 6.01 15.84 7.96
CA LEU A 141 6.63 14.87 8.87
C LEU A 141 6.63 13.45 8.28
N VAL A 142 5.56 13.07 7.57
CA VAL A 142 5.47 11.77 6.91
C VAL A 142 6.47 11.69 5.77
N ILE A 143 6.55 12.72 4.93
CA ILE A 143 7.56 12.82 3.85
C ILE A 143 8.98 12.69 4.41
N LYS A 144 9.27 13.36 5.52
CA LYS A 144 10.57 13.27 6.18
C LYS A 144 10.89 11.85 6.69
N ARG A 145 9.89 11.14 7.24
CA ARG A 145 10.06 9.74 7.68
C ARG A 145 10.33 8.81 6.49
N ILE A 146 9.60 9.00 5.39
CA ILE A 146 9.79 8.26 4.14
C ILE A 146 11.23 8.42 3.65
N TYR A 147 11.68 9.66 3.54
CA TYR A 147 13.03 9.99 3.11
C TYR A 147 14.09 9.27 3.95
N ARG A 148 14.01 9.41 5.28
CA ARG A 148 14.98 8.83 6.20
C ARG A 148 15.09 7.31 6.08
N ILE A 149 13.95 6.63 5.87
CA ILE A 149 13.95 5.17 5.65
C ILE A 149 14.57 4.85 4.27
N ALA A 150 14.16 5.54 3.22
CA ALA A 150 14.66 5.29 1.86
C ALA A 150 16.18 5.46 1.76
N THR A 151 16.74 6.46 2.43
CA THR A 151 18.18 6.76 2.42
C THR A 151 18.98 5.98 3.46
N ALA A 152 18.34 5.18 4.33
CA ALA A 152 19.05 4.40 5.32
C ALA A 152 20.01 3.39 4.65
N PRO A 153 21.15 3.03 5.28
CA PRO A 153 22.12 2.10 4.70
C PRO A 153 21.56 0.75 4.28
N ALA A 154 20.47 0.30 4.93
CA ALA A 154 19.80 -0.95 4.61
C ALA A 154 19.01 -0.92 3.29
N TYR A 155 18.62 0.26 2.77
CA TYR A 155 17.75 0.39 1.60
C TYR A 155 18.41 1.17 0.45
N GLN A 156 19.02 2.33 0.72
CA GLN A 156 19.72 3.17 -0.28
C GLN A 156 18.92 3.42 -1.57
N CYS A 157 17.60 3.58 -1.43
CA CYS A 157 16.67 3.76 -2.55
C CYS A 157 16.54 5.23 -2.94
N HIS A 158 16.39 5.50 -4.24
CA HIS A 158 16.14 6.86 -4.75
C HIS A 158 14.65 7.10 -5.05
N THR A 159 13.82 6.05 -5.03
CA THR A 159 12.37 6.17 -5.24
C THR A 159 11.62 5.37 -4.18
N VAL A 160 10.49 5.92 -3.71
CA VAL A 160 9.56 5.24 -2.81
C VAL A 160 8.16 5.25 -3.41
N ILE A 161 7.49 4.11 -3.39
CA ILE A 161 6.11 3.93 -3.84
C ILE A 161 5.26 3.47 -2.65
N ILE A 162 4.16 4.18 -2.40
CA ILE A 162 3.38 4.06 -1.16
C ILE A 162 1.87 3.98 -1.49
N GLY A 163 1.15 3.09 -0.80
CA GLY A 163 -0.31 3.02 -0.78
C GLY A 163 -0.93 3.77 0.41
N HIS A 164 -1.95 3.16 1.01
CA HIS A 164 -2.60 3.47 2.31
C HIS A 164 -3.40 4.78 2.36
N ALA A 165 -2.88 5.87 1.79
CA ALA A 165 -3.45 7.19 1.95
C ALA A 165 -4.69 7.43 1.08
N HIS A 166 -4.92 6.64 0.03
CA HIS A 166 -6.06 6.76 -0.90
C HIS A 166 -6.27 8.17 -1.52
N PRO A 167 -5.23 8.88 -1.99
CA PRO A 167 -5.45 10.13 -2.72
C PRO A 167 -6.29 9.87 -3.99
N LYS A 168 -6.95 10.91 -4.53
CA LYS A 168 -7.75 10.78 -5.77
C LYS A 168 -6.89 10.55 -7.02
N GLN A 169 -5.67 11.06 -7.00
CA GLN A 169 -4.69 10.97 -8.07
C GLN A 169 -3.31 10.68 -7.46
N ILE A 170 -2.38 10.19 -8.27
CA ILE A 170 -1.00 9.98 -7.82
C ILE A 170 -0.43 11.31 -7.32
N ILE A 171 0.07 11.32 -6.09
CA ILE A 171 0.87 12.42 -5.56
C ILE A 171 2.33 12.07 -5.83
N LYS A 172 2.98 12.87 -6.67
CA LYS A 172 4.42 12.78 -6.92
C LYS A 172 5.12 13.97 -6.27
N THR A 173 6.13 13.71 -5.45
CA THR A 173 6.97 14.75 -4.86
C THR A 173 8.43 14.29 -4.81
N THR A 174 9.36 15.21 -4.96
CA THR A 174 10.79 14.94 -4.80
C THR A 174 11.26 15.66 -3.55
N TYR A 175 11.94 14.93 -2.66
CA TYR A 175 12.40 15.46 -1.38
C TYR A 175 13.88 15.16 -1.15
N ALA A 176 14.59 16.10 -0.53
CA ALA A 176 15.98 15.96 -0.10
C ALA A 176 16.15 16.64 1.26
N GLU A 177 16.97 16.06 2.15
CA GLU A 177 17.37 16.69 3.42
C GLU A 177 18.84 17.09 3.33
N ASN A 178 19.14 18.38 3.54
CA ASN A 178 20.47 18.98 3.76
C ASN A 178 21.63 18.33 2.96
N ASN A 179 21.83 18.76 1.71
CA ASN A 179 22.89 18.23 0.82
C ASN A 179 22.86 16.69 0.59
N GLY A 180 21.81 16.01 1.06
CA GLY A 180 21.58 14.60 0.80
C GLY A 180 21.03 14.32 -0.61
N PRO A 181 20.96 13.05 -1.01
CA PRO A 181 20.41 12.67 -2.31
C PRO A 181 18.92 13.01 -2.38
N SER A 182 18.42 13.32 -3.57
CA SER A 182 16.97 13.46 -3.78
C SER A 182 16.29 12.10 -3.83
N VAL A 183 15.11 12.00 -3.23
CA VAL A 183 14.23 10.83 -3.28
C VAL A 183 12.91 11.21 -3.92
N ASP A 184 12.51 10.48 -4.95
CA ASP A 184 11.19 10.59 -5.57
C ASP A 184 10.18 9.76 -4.78
N ILE A 185 9.06 10.37 -4.39
CA ILE A 185 8.02 9.74 -3.58
C ILE A 185 6.72 9.75 -4.39
N PHE A 186 6.16 8.56 -4.58
CA PHE A 186 4.89 8.32 -5.24
C PHE A 186 3.90 7.78 -4.21
N ILE A 187 2.79 8.49 -3.99
CA ILE A 187 1.69 8.03 -3.15
C ILE A 187 0.51 7.75 -4.07
N LEU A 188 0.14 6.47 -4.15
CA LEU A 188 -0.77 5.95 -5.15
C LEU A 188 -2.23 6.03 -4.70
N PRO A 189 -3.17 6.31 -5.62
CA PRO A 189 -4.59 6.08 -5.39
C PRO A 189 -4.87 4.59 -5.17
N ARG A 190 -6.12 4.28 -4.81
CA ARG A 190 -6.61 2.89 -4.83
C ARG A 190 -6.58 2.34 -6.26
N GLY A 191 -6.17 1.09 -6.43
CA GLY A 191 -6.29 0.40 -7.72
C GLY A 191 -4.99 -0.16 -8.29
N ARG A 192 -5.01 -0.34 -9.61
CA ARG A 192 -3.91 -0.81 -10.44
C ARG A 192 -3.23 0.38 -11.11
N HIS A 193 -1.91 0.48 -10.98
CA HIS A 193 -1.11 1.57 -11.52
C HIS A 193 0.02 1.03 -12.39
N GLU A 194 0.11 1.52 -13.63
CA GLU A 194 1.27 1.30 -14.49
C GLU A 194 2.23 2.47 -14.30
N LEU A 195 3.46 2.18 -13.88
CA LEU A 195 4.45 3.19 -13.54
C LEU A 195 5.70 2.99 -14.38
N ASP A 196 6.19 4.08 -14.97
CA ASP A 196 7.48 4.13 -15.66
C ASP A 196 8.52 4.77 -14.72
N ILE A 197 9.34 3.93 -14.07
CA ILE A 197 10.24 4.34 -12.99
C ILE A 197 11.70 4.09 -13.40
N ASN A 198 12.57 5.05 -13.08
CA ASN A 198 14.01 4.84 -13.19
C ASN A 198 14.44 3.83 -12.12
N VAL A 199 15.20 2.80 -12.48
CA VAL A 199 15.64 1.76 -11.53
C VAL A 199 17.16 1.78 -11.30
N SER A 200 17.84 2.79 -11.86
CA SER A 200 19.31 2.89 -11.98
C SER A 200 20.02 3.51 -10.77
#